data_AF-A0A397FVR4-F1
#
_entry.id   AF-A0A397FVR4-F1
#
_cell.length_a   1.000
_cell.length_b   1.000
_cell.length_c   1.000
_cell.angle_alpha   90.00
_cell.angle_beta   90.00
_cell.angle_gamma   90.00
#
_symmetry.space_group_name_H-M   'P 1'
#
loop_
_entity.id
_entity.type
_entity.pdbx_description
1 polymer ?
#
loop_
_entity_poly.entity_id
_entity_poly.type
_entity_poly.pdbx_seq_one_letter_code
_entity_poly.pdbx_strand_id
1 'polypeptide(L)'
;MKQVEPKQTLSITIPITLYQRLQQEVGKGKISKFVKETVEKKLTEQENKLIQEYRECYANPRMIKEAKKWEKAEIESWRNYEKNKEERAKK
;
A
#
# COMPACT_ATOMS: atom_id res chain seq x y z
N MET A 1 7.81 -31.35 4.78
CA MET A 1 6.64 -30.82 5.52
C MET A 1 6.03 -29.69 4.69
N LYS A 2 4.73 -29.73 4.36
CA LYS A 2 4.09 -28.61 3.63
C LYS A 2 4.04 -27.41 4.57
N GLN A 3 4.66 -26.29 4.20
CA GLN A 3 4.49 -25.04 4.94
C GLN A 3 3.03 -24.62 4.79
N VAL A 4 2.30 -24.60 5.91
CA VAL A 4 0.93 -24.10 5.97
C VAL A 4 1.03 -22.63 6.31
N GLU A 5 0.55 -21.76 5.43
CA GLU A 5 0.51 -20.32 5.71
C GLU A 5 -0.30 -20.02 6.97
N PRO A 6 0.16 -19.08 7.82
CA PRO A 6 -0.58 -18.68 9.00
C PRO A 6 -1.92 -18.07 8.59
N LYS A 7 -3.01 -18.55 9.20
CA LYS A 7 -4.36 -18.04 8.95
C LYS A 7 -4.70 -16.98 10.00
N GLN A 8 -5.26 -15.87 9.56
CA GLN A 8 -5.87 -14.86 10.42
C GLN A 8 -7.37 -14.76 10.11
N THR A 9 -8.18 -14.56 11.15
CA THR A 9 -9.63 -14.38 11.01
C THR A 9 -9.96 -12.90 11.20
N LEU A 10 -10.73 -12.35 10.26
CA LEU A 10 -11.26 -10.99 10.33
C LEU A 10 -12.74 -11.04 10.68
N SER A 11 -13.16 -10.18 11.60
CA SER A 11 -14.56 -9.90 11.90
C SER A 11 -14.89 -8.50 11.43
N ILE A 12 -15.95 -8.35 10.63
CA ILE A 12 -16.37 -7.07 10.06
C ILE A 12 -17.85 -6.82 10.34
N THR A 13 -18.20 -5.55 10.52
CA THR A 13 -19.60 -5.11 10.63
C THR A 13 -20.02 -4.48 9.32
N ILE A 14 -21.12 -4.97 8.75
CA ILE A 14 -21.70 -4.44 7.51
C ILE A 14 -23.22 -4.24 7.67
N PRO A 15 -23.85 -3.36 6.88
CA PRO A 15 -25.30 -3.22 6.88
C PRO A 15 -26.02 -4.54 6.59
N ILE A 16 -27.13 -4.77 7.28
CA ILE A 16 -27.94 -6.01 7.14
C ILE A 16 -28.37 -6.21 5.69
N THR A 17 -28.77 -5.14 5.00
CA THR A 17 -29.19 -5.16 3.59
C THR A 17 -28.06 -5.66 2.68
N LEU A 18 -26.81 -5.26 2.94
CA LEU A 18 -25.65 -5.71 2.19
C LEU A 18 -25.36 -7.19 2.45
N TYR A 19 -25.45 -7.63 3.71
CA TYR A 19 -25.28 -9.04 4.05
C TYR A 19 -26.37 -9.93 3.43
N GLN A 20 -27.62 -9.48 3.42
CA GLN A 20 -28.72 -10.19 2.75
C GLN A 20 -28.48 -10.32 1.26
N ARG A 21 -28.05 -9.24 0.60
CA ARG A 21 -27.68 -9.28 -0.82
C ARG A 21 -26.51 -10.23 -1.07
N LEU A 22 -25.47 -10.21 -0.23
CA LEU A 22 -24.36 -11.18 -0.30
C LEU A 22 -24.87 -12.62 -0.16
N GLN A 23 -25.79 -12.89 0.77
CA GLN A 23 -26.37 -14.22 0.94
C GLN A 23 -27.19 -14.66 -0.29
N GLN A 24 -27.92 -13.75 -0.92
CA GLN A 24 -28.75 -14.03 -2.10
C GLN A 24 -27.90 -14.29 -3.35
N GLU A 25 -26.93 -13.41 -3.63
CA GLU A 25 -26.14 -13.45 -4.87
C GLU A 25 -25.01 -14.48 -4.81
N VAL A 26 -24.34 -14.59 -3.66
CA VAL A 26 -23.14 -15.43 -3.50
C VAL A 26 -23.49 -16.79 -2.86
N GLY A 27 -24.46 -16.81 -1.96
CA GLY A 27 -24.83 -17.97 -1.16
C GLY A 27 -24.05 -18.06 0.16
N LYS A 28 -24.74 -18.45 1.25
CA LYS A 28 -24.22 -18.44 2.63
C LYS A 28 -22.85 -19.10 2.81
N GLY A 29 -22.60 -20.23 2.15
CA GLY A 29 -21.34 -20.99 2.27
C GLY A 29 -20.17 -20.45 1.43
N LYS A 30 -20.42 -19.48 0.55
CA LYS A 30 -19.41 -18.97 -0.40
C LYS A 30 -18.95 -17.54 -0.07
N ILE A 31 -19.54 -16.90 0.93
CA ILE A 31 -19.22 -15.51 1.31
C ILE A 31 -17.73 -15.36 1.66
N SER A 32 -17.16 -16.27 2.45
CA SER A 32 -15.74 -16.21 2.83
C SER A 32 -14.81 -16.27 1.61
N LYS A 33 -15.10 -17.17 0.66
CA LYS A 33 -14.35 -17.27 -0.61
C LYS A 33 -14.49 -16.00 -1.45
N PHE A 34 -15.72 -15.49 -1.57
CA PHE A 34 -15.99 -14.27 -2.33
C PHE A 34 -15.27 -13.04 -1.74
N VAL A 35 -15.31 -12.87 -0.42
CA VAL A 35 -14.61 -11.77 0.26
C VAL A 35 -13.11 -11.90 0.04
N LYS A 36 -12.54 -13.11 0.17
CA LYS A 36 -11.12 -13.36 -0.09
C LYS A 36 -10.72 -12.93 -1.51
N GLU A 37 -11.40 -13.45 -2.53
CA GLU A 37 -11.10 -13.14 -3.94
C GLU A 37 -11.29 -11.65 -4.24
N THR A 38 -12.29 -11.01 -3.64
CA THR A 38 -12.55 -9.58 -3.82
C THR A 38 -11.45 -8.72 -3.19
N VAL A 39 -11.00 -9.07 -1.98
CA VAL A 39 -9.91 -8.37 -1.29
C VAL A 39 -8.60 -8.53 -2.05
N GLU A 40 -8.24 -9.75 -2.47
CA GLU A 40 -7.05 -10.00 -3.29
C GLU A 40 -7.08 -9.16 -4.57
N LYS A 41 -8.20 -9.19 -5.30
CA LYS A 41 -8.37 -8.40 -6.52
C LYS A 41 -8.19 -6.90 -6.26
N LYS A 42 -8.80 -6.35 -5.19
CA LYS A 42 -8.70 -4.92 -4.90
C LYS A 42 -7.31 -4.50 -4.43
N LEU A 43 -6.60 -5.33 -3.68
CA LEU A 43 -5.21 -5.06 -3.32
C LEU A 43 -4.31 -5.06 -4.55
N THR A 44 -4.47 -6.03 -5.46
CA THR A 44 -3.71 -6.05 -6.73
C THR A 44 -4.04 -4.86 -7.63
N GLU A 45 -5.31 -4.44 -7.71
CA GLU A 45 -5.69 -3.23 -8.45
C GLU A 45 -5.06 -1.96 -7.84
N GLN A 46 -4.99 -1.84 -6.51
CA GLN A 46 -4.34 -0.72 -5.84
C GLN A 46 -2.83 -0.69 -6.10
N GLU A 47 -2.16 -1.84 -6.05
CA GLU A 47 -0.74 -1.97 -6.37
C GLU A 47 -0.47 -1.57 -7.84
N ASN A 48 -1.28 -2.07 -8.77
CA ASN A 48 -1.17 -1.72 -10.18
C ASN A 48 -1.41 -0.22 -10.42
N LYS A 49 -2.37 0.39 -9.72
CA LYS A 49 -2.63 1.83 -9.78
C LYS A 49 -1.42 2.62 -9.31
N LEU A 50 -0.79 2.22 -8.21
CA LEU A 50 0.43 2.84 -7.70
C LEU A 50 1.58 2.74 -8.71
N ILE A 51 1.79 1.56 -9.30
CA ILE A 51 2.81 1.35 -10.33
C ILE A 51 2.55 2.24 -11.55
N GLN A 52 1.28 2.36 -11.96
CA GLN A 52 0.89 3.21 -13.07
C GLN A 52 1.11 4.70 -12.76
N GLU A 53 0.70 5.18 -11.59
CA GLU A 53 0.94 6.56 -11.14
C GLU A 53 2.44 6.87 -11.08
N TYR A 54 3.26 5.91 -10.64
CA TYR A 54 4.71 6.02 -10.66
C TYR A 54 5.22 6.15 -12.10
N ARG A 55 4.80 5.27 -13.01
CA ARG A 55 5.18 5.35 -14.43
C ARG A 55 4.79 6.69 -15.05
N GLU A 56 3.60 7.20 -14.75
CA GLU A 56 3.12 8.50 -15.24
C GLU A 56 3.96 9.67 -14.69
N CYS A 57 4.36 9.61 -13.41
CA CYS A 57 5.27 10.60 -12.83
C CYS A 57 6.64 10.61 -13.53
N TYR A 58 7.19 9.45 -13.87
CA TYR A 58 8.47 9.36 -14.59
C TYR A 58 8.35 9.58 -16.10
N ALA A 59 7.14 9.54 -16.67
CA ALA A 59 6.87 9.93 -18.04
C ALA A 59 6.66 11.45 -18.20
N ASN A 60 6.34 12.16 -17.11
CA ASN A 60 6.12 13.61 -17.12
C ASN A 60 7.40 14.40 -16.78
N PRO A 61 8.01 15.13 -17.72
CA PRO A 61 9.28 15.85 -17.49
C PRO A 61 9.22 16.89 -16.37
N ARG A 62 8.03 17.45 -16.06
CA ARG A 62 7.86 18.39 -14.94
C ARG A 62 7.95 17.68 -13.60
N MET A 63 7.31 16.51 -13.49
CA MET A 63 7.33 15.69 -12.28
C MET A 63 8.72 15.11 -12.01
N ILE A 64 9.48 14.73 -13.05
CA ILE A 64 10.88 14.30 -12.91
C ILE A 64 11.76 15.42 -12.33
N LYS A 65 11.58 16.67 -12.80
CA LYS A 65 12.34 17.82 -12.28
C LYS A 65 12.03 18.07 -10.81
N GLU A 66 10.77 17.89 -10.42
CA GLU A 66 10.33 18.04 -9.04
C GLU A 66 10.87 16.91 -8.17
N ALA A 67 10.76 15.66 -8.59
CA ALA A 67 11.33 14.50 -7.90
C ALA A 67 12.84 14.66 -7.66
N LYS A 68 13.62 15.13 -8.65
CA LYS A 68 15.05 15.42 -8.49
C LYS A 68 15.34 16.53 -7.47
N LYS A 69 14.45 17.53 -7.33
CA LYS A 69 14.58 18.57 -6.31
C LYS A 69 14.37 18.00 -4.90
N TRP A 70 13.35 17.15 -4.74
CA TRP A 70 13.07 16.47 -3.47
C TRP A 70 14.22 15.53 -3.07
N GLU A 71 14.73 14.73 -4.01
CA GLU A 71 15.89 13.84 -3.79
C GLU A 71 17.14 14.63 -3.35
N LYS A 72 17.41 15.76 -4.01
CA LYS A 72 18.54 16.63 -3.63
C LYS A 72 18.36 17.22 -2.23
N ALA A 73 17.15 17.66 -1.88
CA ALA A 73 16.85 18.22 -0.57
C ALA A 73 16.99 17.18 0.55
N GLU A 74 16.59 15.93 0.30
CA GLU A 74 16.76 14.83 1.25
C GLU A 74 18.24 14.55 1.52
N ILE A 75 19.07 14.43 0.48
CA ILE A 75 20.52 14.22 0.62
C ILE A 75 21.18 15.37 1.40
N GLU A 76 20.78 16.61 1.12
CA GLU A 76 21.31 17.80 1.78
C GLU A 76 20.90 17.87 3.27
N SER A 77 19.67 17.44 3.58
CA SER A 77 19.20 17.29 4.97
C SER A 77 20.00 16.23 5.75
N TRP A 78 20.29 15.09 5.12
CA TRP A 78 21.08 14.01 5.71
C TRP A 78 22.54 14.43 5.97
N ARG A 79 23.17 15.11 5.00
CA ARG A 79 24.53 15.64 5.18
C ARG A 79 24.62 16.64 6.32
N ASN A 80 23.64 17.53 6.43
CA ASN A 80 23.59 18.49 7.54
C ASN A 80 23.36 17.80 8.89
N TYR A 81 22.52 16.76 8.93
CA TYR A 81 22.32 15.96 10.14
C TYR A 81 23.62 15.27 10.60
N GLU A 82 24.35 14.62 9.70
CA GLU A 82 25.62 13.96 10.03
C GLU A 82 26.68 14.95 10.51
N LYS A 83 26.84 16.09 9.81
CA LYS A 83 27.79 17.12 10.19
C LYS A 83 27.52 17.68 11.60
N ASN A 84 26.25 17.96 11.91
CA ASN A 84 25.84 18.43 13.22
C ASN A 84 26.05 17.36 14.32
N LYS A 85 25.92 16.07 13.98
CA LYS A 85 26.19 14.97 14.91
C LYS A 85 27.68 14.89 15.26
N GLU A 86 28.57 15.04 14.28
CA GLU A 86 30.02 15.05 14.50
C GLU A 86 30.48 16.25 15.33
N GLU A 87 29.92 17.45 15.09
CA GLU A 87 30.23 18.65 15.87
C GLU A 87 29.78 18.53 17.33
N ARG A 88 28.67 17.83 17.59
CA ARG A 88 28.21 17.52 18.96
C ARG A 88 29.06 16.48 19.67
N ALA A 89 29.68 15.55 18.94
CA ALA A 89 30.55 14.52 19.52
C ALA A 89 31.96 15.03 19.85
N LYS A 90 32.35 16.20 19.33
CA LYS A 90 33.65 16.86 19.57
C LYS A 90 33.60 17.92 20.70
N LYS A 91 32.42 18.15 21.29
CA LYS A 91 32.22 18.96 22.50
C LYS A 91 32.06 18.05 23.72
#